data_AF-X0Z8U3-F1
#
_entry.id   AF-X0Z8U3-F1
#
_cell.length_a   1.000
_cell.length_b   1.000
_cell.length_c   1.000
_cell.angle_alpha   90.00
_cell.angle_beta   90.00
_cell.angle_gamma   90.00
#
_symmetry.space_group_name_H-M   'P 1'
#
loop_
_entity.id
_entity.type
_entity.pdbx_description
1 polymer ?
#
loop_
_entity_poly.entity_id
_entity_poly.type
_entity_poly.pdbx_seq_one_letter_code
_entity_poly.pdbx_strand_id
1 'polypeptide(L)'
;SSLFPKGISLGLEGIADAIPSGIEEQEVTFNSSGITLAGTLTVPAGASKPVPAVLFVHASGPVDRDGNVAGVETDIFRDLAHSLSQAGIASLRYDKRGTGESEGVSSDSSMNDLLTDARIGLSALQACEKVDDQSCFLIGYSEGGILAPIIASERDDLAGIVIIAGAARSLDAIIREQVERLNRSSGMSEEQLQTTREQEDQYLS
;
A
#
# COMPACT_ATOMS: atom_id res chain seq x y z
N SER A 1 -12.67 -25.47 3.74
CA SER A 1 -11.86 -26.01 2.62
C SER A 1 -10.50 -25.34 2.68
N SER A 2 -9.41 -26.12 2.75
CA SER A 2 -8.04 -25.63 2.86
C SER A 2 -7.65 -24.87 1.57
N LEU A 3 -7.23 -23.62 1.71
CA LEU A 3 -6.87 -22.72 0.61
C LEU A 3 -5.59 -23.14 -0.15
N PHE A 4 -4.82 -24.12 0.36
CA PHE A 4 -3.55 -24.53 -0.25
C PHE A 4 -3.39 -26.07 -0.28
N PRO A 5 -3.97 -26.76 -1.27
CA PRO A 5 -4.00 -28.23 -1.33
C PRO A 5 -2.67 -28.91 -1.71
N LYS A 6 -1.54 -28.18 -1.77
CA LYS A 6 -0.23 -28.70 -2.22
C LYS A 6 0.91 -28.52 -1.20
N GLY A 7 0.62 -28.51 0.10
CA GLY A 7 1.66 -28.58 1.13
C GLY A 7 2.52 -27.31 1.26
N ILE A 8 2.03 -26.16 0.80
CA ILE A 8 2.61 -24.86 1.15
C ILE A 8 2.09 -24.50 2.54
N SER A 9 2.97 -24.56 3.52
CA SER A 9 2.74 -23.99 4.85
C SER A 9 3.31 -22.59 4.88
N LEU A 10 2.46 -21.57 5.01
CA LEU A 10 2.93 -20.26 5.47
C LEU A 10 3.19 -20.42 6.97
N GLY A 11 4.47 -20.50 7.34
CA GLY A 11 4.88 -20.46 8.75
C GLY A 11 4.56 -19.08 9.30
N LEU A 12 3.33 -18.88 9.76
CA LEU A 12 2.95 -17.73 10.57
C LEU A 12 3.32 -18.03 12.02
N GLU A 13 4.62 -18.21 12.26
CA GLU A 13 5.19 -18.10 13.59
C GLU A 13 5.69 -16.67 13.72
N GLY A 14 5.13 -15.94 14.70
CA GLY A 14 5.45 -14.54 14.95
C GLY A 14 6.94 -14.35 15.14
N ILE A 15 7.57 -13.71 14.16
CA ILE A 15 8.90 -13.10 14.26
C ILE A 15 8.64 -11.61 14.40
N ALA A 16 8.61 -11.12 15.64
CA ALA A 16 8.87 -9.71 15.89
C ALA A 16 10.36 -9.51 16.18
N ASP A 17 10.89 -8.44 15.55
CA ASP A 17 11.90 -7.48 16.02
C ASP A 17 13.38 -7.58 15.65
N ALA A 18 13.83 -8.54 14.84
CA ALA A 18 15.21 -8.48 14.32
C ALA A 18 15.22 -8.13 12.84
N ILE A 19 15.73 -6.95 12.48
CA ILE A 19 16.12 -6.64 11.10
C ILE A 19 17.10 -7.74 10.65
N PRO A 20 16.78 -8.50 9.59
CA PRO A 20 17.66 -9.55 9.11
C PRO A 20 19.06 -9.03 8.77
N SER A 21 20.07 -9.89 8.89
CA SER A 21 21.44 -9.53 8.48
C SER A 21 21.45 -9.11 7.00
N GLY A 22 22.22 -8.07 6.69
CA GLY A 22 22.31 -7.54 5.33
C GLY A 22 21.27 -6.47 5.00
N ILE A 23 20.50 -6.00 5.98
CA ILE A 23 19.47 -4.97 5.82
C ILE A 23 19.76 -3.81 6.80
N GLU A 24 19.59 -2.58 6.34
CA GLU A 24 19.56 -1.38 7.17
C GLU A 24 18.19 -0.71 7.04
N GLU A 25 17.57 -0.35 8.16
CA GLU A 25 16.37 0.50 8.18
C GLU A 25 16.68 1.84 8.82
N GLN A 26 16.09 2.89 8.26
CA GLN A 26 16.22 4.26 8.74
C GLN A 26 14.85 4.92 8.80
N GLU A 27 14.53 5.50 9.95
CA GLU A 27 13.38 6.38 10.11
C GLU A 27 13.55 7.65 9.28
N VAL A 28 12.52 7.98 8.51
CA VAL A 28 12.47 9.16 7.65
C VAL A 28 11.15 9.89 7.85
N THR A 29 11.18 11.20 7.65
CA THR A 29 9.97 12.02 7.62
C THR A 29 9.99 12.91 6.39
N PHE A 30 8.81 13.22 5.87
CA PHE A 30 8.65 14.12 4.74
C PHE A 30 7.37 14.93 4.87
N ASN A 31 7.39 16.18 4.40
CA ASN A 31 6.25 17.08 4.48
C ASN A 31 5.36 16.96 3.24
N SER A 32 4.07 16.70 3.43
CA SER A 32 3.08 16.66 2.37
C SER A 32 1.90 17.58 2.70
N SER A 33 1.75 18.66 1.93
CA SER A 33 0.68 19.65 2.12
C SER A 33 0.57 20.18 3.55
N GLY A 34 1.72 20.46 4.20
CA GLY A 34 1.77 21.04 5.54
C GLY A 34 1.63 20.05 6.68
N ILE A 35 1.50 18.74 6.41
CA ILE A 35 1.60 17.69 7.43
C ILE A 35 2.89 16.91 7.27
N THR A 36 3.37 16.34 8.38
CA THR A 36 4.52 15.45 8.43
C THR A 36 4.06 14.01 8.31
N LEU A 37 4.59 13.31 7.31
CA LEU A 37 4.41 11.87 7.16
C LEU A 37 5.69 11.17 7.65
N ALA A 38 5.51 10.12 8.44
CA ALA A 38 6.58 9.29 8.97
C ALA A 38 6.72 8.01 8.16
N GLY A 39 7.93 7.49 8.03
CA GLY A 39 8.17 6.27 7.28
C GLY A 39 9.52 5.65 7.56
N THR A 40 9.75 4.51 6.92
CA THR A 40 10.95 3.69 7.10
C THR A 40 11.55 3.43 5.72
N LEU A 41 12.79 3.91 5.55
CA LEU A 41 13.65 3.59 4.41
C LEU A 41 14.42 2.32 4.72
N THR A 42 14.19 1.26 3.96
CA THR A 42 14.93 0.00 4.02
C THR A 42 15.93 -0.06 2.86
N VAL A 43 17.20 -0.33 3.13
CA VAL A 43 18.26 -0.42 2.12
C VAL A 43 19.11 -1.69 2.31
N PRO A 44 19.73 -2.21 1.23
CA PRO A 44 20.70 -3.29 1.34
C PRO A 44 21.93 -2.81 2.12
N ALA A 45 22.29 -3.53 3.19
CA ALA A 45 23.46 -3.16 4.01
C ALA A 45 24.74 -3.28 3.19
N GLY A 46 25.64 -2.32 3.35
CA GLY A 46 26.94 -2.31 2.65
C GLY A 46 26.85 -2.06 1.14
N ALA A 47 25.72 -1.58 0.62
CA ALA A 47 25.64 -1.10 -0.76
C ALA A 47 26.69 0.00 -1.01
N SER A 48 27.58 -0.24 -1.99
CA SER A 48 28.68 0.68 -2.33
C SER A 48 28.31 1.71 -3.40
N LYS A 49 27.12 1.57 -3.98
CA LYS A 49 26.55 2.45 -5.02
C LYS A 49 25.05 2.60 -4.77
N PRO A 50 24.41 3.66 -5.29
CA PRO A 50 22.96 3.77 -5.29
C PRO A 50 22.30 2.54 -5.94
N VAL A 51 21.18 2.10 -5.38
CA VAL A 51 20.45 0.89 -5.82
C VAL A 51 19.06 1.24 -6.32
N PRO A 52 18.43 0.40 -7.18
CA PRO A 52 17.02 0.55 -7.54
C PRO A 52 16.13 0.59 -6.30
N ALA A 53 14.99 1.27 -6.38
CA ALA A 53 14.13 1.41 -5.22
C ALA A 53 12.63 1.35 -5.53
N VAL A 54 11.84 1.01 -4.52
CA VAL A 54 10.38 0.98 -4.60
C VAL A 54 9.73 1.87 -3.55
N LEU A 55 8.66 2.57 -3.90
CA LEU A 55 7.74 3.16 -2.93
C LEU A 55 6.51 2.26 -2.76
N PHE A 56 6.16 1.95 -1.52
CA PHE A 56 4.90 1.27 -1.20
C PHE A 56 3.73 2.26 -1.16
N VAL A 57 2.64 1.97 -1.88
CA VAL A 57 1.41 2.76 -1.88
C VAL A 57 0.27 1.92 -1.31
N HIS A 58 -0.28 2.38 -0.19
CA HIS A 58 -1.17 1.66 0.72
C HIS A 58 -2.52 1.22 0.14
N ALA A 59 -3.16 0.29 0.85
CA ALA A 59 -4.58 0.00 0.70
C ALA A 59 -5.48 1.09 1.34
N SER A 60 -6.79 0.89 1.22
CA SER A 60 -7.83 1.73 1.81
C SER A 60 -7.85 1.68 3.34
N GLY A 61 -8.29 2.78 3.96
CA GLY A 61 -8.38 2.91 5.42
C GLY A 61 -7.06 3.37 6.08
N PRO A 62 -7.02 3.39 7.42
CA PRO A 62 -5.85 3.79 8.19
C PRO A 62 -4.84 2.64 8.26
N VAL A 63 -3.97 2.55 7.26
CA VAL A 63 -2.93 1.53 7.14
C VAL A 63 -1.58 2.13 7.56
N ASP A 64 -0.85 1.45 8.44
CA ASP A 64 0.51 1.86 8.79
C ASP A 64 1.53 1.45 7.72
N ARG A 65 2.79 1.87 7.90
CA ARG A 65 3.88 1.60 6.95
C ARG A 65 4.15 0.10 6.71
N ASP A 66 3.81 -0.77 7.65
CA ASP A 66 4.08 -2.21 7.56
C ASP A 66 2.90 -2.99 6.97
N GLY A 67 1.80 -2.29 6.64
CA GLY A 67 0.61 -2.88 6.03
C GLY A 67 -0.42 -3.36 7.05
N ASN A 68 -0.34 -2.88 8.29
CA ASN A 68 -1.25 -3.24 9.37
C ASN A 68 -2.42 -2.26 9.47
N VAL A 69 -3.53 -2.77 9.98
CA VAL A 69 -4.72 -1.98 10.32
C VAL A 69 -5.14 -2.31 11.75
N ALA A 70 -5.90 -1.43 12.40
CA ALA A 70 -6.32 -1.64 13.78
C ALA A 70 -6.99 -3.02 13.97
N GLY A 71 -6.37 -3.89 14.79
CA GLY A 71 -6.84 -5.23 15.09
C GLY A 71 -6.40 -6.33 14.11
N VAL A 72 -5.63 -6.00 13.07
CA VAL A 72 -5.06 -6.97 12.11
C VAL A 72 -3.62 -6.60 11.80
N GLU A 73 -2.70 -7.42 12.29
CA GLU A 73 -1.25 -7.30 12.07
C GLU A 73 -0.80 -8.37 11.07
N THR A 74 -0.23 -7.93 9.95
CA THR A 74 0.22 -8.78 8.85
C THR A 74 1.69 -8.57 8.51
N ASP A 75 2.24 -7.39 8.77
CA ASP A 75 3.61 -6.96 8.45
C ASP A 75 4.03 -7.19 6.99
N ILE A 76 3.06 -7.30 6.08
CA ILE A 76 3.30 -7.74 4.71
C ILE A 76 4.20 -6.78 3.92
N PHE A 77 4.13 -5.47 4.21
CA PHE A 77 5.02 -4.52 3.55
C PHE A 77 6.43 -4.57 4.14
N ARG A 78 6.57 -4.80 5.45
CA ARG A 78 7.87 -5.00 6.09
C ARG A 78 8.58 -6.22 5.54
N ASP A 79 7.89 -7.35 5.50
CA ASP A 79 8.45 -8.61 5.00
C ASP A 79 8.85 -8.50 3.52
N LEU A 80 8.04 -7.81 2.70
CA LEU A 80 8.38 -7.57 1.30
C LEU A 80 9.57 -6.62 1.16
N ALA A 81 9.63 -5.55 1.93
CA ALA A 81 10.77 -4.63 1.94
C ALA A 81 12.07 -5.30 2.38
N HIS A 82 12.02 -6.18 3.38
CA HIS A 82 13.18 -6.96 3.79
C HIS A 82 13.65 -7.91 2.68
N SER A 83 12.71 -8.58 2.02
CA SER A 83 12.99 -9.45 0.88
C SER A 83 13.59 -8.69 -0.30
N LEU A 84 13.08 -7.48 -0.59
CA LEU A 84 13.60 -6.59 -1.63
C LEU A 84 15.02 -6.12 -1.30
N SER A 85 15.28 -5.74 -0.05
CA SER A 85 16.61 -5.33 0.40
C SER A 85 17.63 -6.44 0.25
N GLN A 86 17.29 -7.68 0.61
CA GLN A 86 18.14 -8.85 0.38
C GLN A 86 18.38 -9.13 -1.12
N ALA A 87 17.46 -8.71 -1.98
CA ALA A 87 17.60 -8.77 -3.44
C ALA A 87 18.34 -7.56 -4.03
N GLY A 88 18.84 -6.62 -3.20
CA GLY A 88 19.58 -5.45 -3.65
C GLY A 88 18.70 -4.28 -4.07
N ILE A 89 17.45 -4.22 -3.62
CA ILE A 89 16.48 -3.17 -3.95
C ILE A 89 16.10 -2.42 -2.66
N ALA A 90 16.25 -1.10 -2.66
CA ALA A 90 15.80 -0.27 -1.54
C ALA A 90 14.28 -0.09 -1.56
N SER A 91 13.69 0.29 -0.43
CA SER A 91 12.27 0.60 -0.37
C SER A 91 11.94 1.67 0.65
N LEU A 92 10.96 2.52 0.33
CA LEU A 92 10.32 3.40 1.29
C LEU A 92 8.90 2.92 1.59
N ARG A 93 8.64 2.70 2.88
CA ARG A 93 7.32 2.50 3.46
C ARG A 93 6.97 3.73 4.31
N TYR A 94 5.70 4.11 4.44
CA TYR A 94 5.33 5.28 5.23
C TYR A 94 3.98 5.10 5.89
N ASP A 95 3.73 5.67 7.07
CA ASP A 95 2.40 5.59 7.66
C ASP A 95 1.46 6.45 6.83
N LYS A 96 0.31 5.90 6.44
CA LYS A 96 -0.68 6.69 5.72
C LYS A 96 -1.13 7.87 6.59
N ARG A 97 -1.44 9.00 5.96
CA ARG A 97 -1.97 10.22 6.60
C ARG A 97 -2.99 9.89 7.71
N GLY A 98 -2.76 10.44 8.90
CA GLY A 98 -3.58 10.21 10.09
C GLY A 98 -3.54 8.79 10.66
N THR A 99 -2.47 8.04 10.37
CA THR A 99 -2.20 6.68 10.89
C THR A 99 -0.78 6.62 11.44
N GLY A 100 -0.52 5.74 12.40
CA GLY A 100 0.82 5.55 12.96
C GLY A 100 1.39 6.84 13.52
N GLU A 101 2.59 7.21 13.06
CA GLU A 101 3.28 8.43 13.44
C GLU A 101 3.07 9.59 12.43
N SER A 102 2.32 9.36 11.35
CA SER A 102 1.96 10.38 10.38
C SER A 102 0.87 11.30 10.92
N GLU A 103 1.06 12.61 10.73
CA GLU A 103 0.09 13.64 11.10
C GLU A 103 -1.19 13.59 10.23
N GLY A 104 -2.19 14.39 10.60
CA GLY A 104 -3.46 14.53 9.89
C GLY A 104 -4.58 13.66 10.47
N VAL A 105 -5.68 13.57 9.73
CA VAL A 105 -6.88 12.82 10.12
C VAL A 105 -7.30 11.90 8.98
N SER A 106 -7.31 10.59 9.23
CA SER A 106 -7.59 9.59 8.18
C SER A 106 -8.98 9.76 7.55
N SER A 107 -10.01 10.10 8.35
CA SER A 107 -11.39 10.31 7.86
C SER A 107 -11.55 11.48 6.90
N ASP A 108 -10.61 12.43 6.92
CA ASP A 108 -10.67 13.67 6.14
C ASP A 108 -9.83 13.58 4.86
N SER A 109 -9.18 12.45 4.62
CA SER A 109 -8.25 12.25 3.51
C SER A 109 -9.00 12.02 2.20
N SER A 110 -8.81 12.91 1.22
CA SER A 110 -9.31 12.73 -0.14
C SER A 110 -8.34 11.93 -1.00
N MET A 111 -8.82 11.40 -2.13
CA MET A 111 -7.95 10.74 -3.12
C MET A 111 -6.83 11.66 -3.61
N ASN A 112 -7.08 12.98 -3.71
CA ASN A 112 -6.06 13.94 -4.10
C ASN A 112 -4.98 14.11 -3.03
N ASP A 113 -5.34 14.03 -1.75
CA ASP A 113 -4.37 14.05 -0.66
C ASP A 113 -3.49 12.79 -0.73
N LEU A 114 -4.10 11.62 -0.95
CA LEU A 114 -3.35 10.35 -1.08
C LEU A 114 -2.43 10.33 -2.30
N LEU A 115 -2.87 10.86 -3.43
CA LEU A 115 -2.01 11.06 -4.62
C LEU A 115 -0.85 12.00 -4.30
N THR A 116 -1.12 13.10 -3.58
CA THR A 116 -0.08 14.05 -3.18
C THR A 116 0.94 13.40 -2.24
N ASP A 117 0.48 12.66 -1.25
CA ASP A 117 1.32 11.93 -0.29
C ASP A 117 2.23 10.93 -1.00
N ALA A 118 1.70 10.15 -1.93
CA ALA A 118 2.49 9.19 -2.69
C ALA A 118 3.49 9.88 -3.63
N ARG A 119 3.13 11.00 -4.28
CA ARG A 119 4.08 11.77 -5.12
C ARG A 119 5.22 12.37 -4.30
N ILE A 120 4.93 12.89 -3.11
CA ILE A 120 5.94 13.41 -2.19
C ILE A 120 6.80 12.27 -1.64
N GLY A 121 6.20 11.15 -1.26
CA GLY A 121 6.92 9.95 -0.84
C GLY A 121 7.89 9.45 -1.92
N LEU A 122 7.46 9.42 -3.18
CA LEU A 122 8.33 9.06 -4.30
C LEU A 122 9.49 10.05 -4.44
N SER A 123 9.22 11.35 -4.34
CA SER A 123 10.24 12.39 -4.42
C SER A 123 11.24 12.29 -3.25
N ALA A 124 10.76 11.97 -2.05
CA ALA A 124 11.59 11.73 -0.87
C ALA A 124 12.48 10.49 -1.04
N LEU A 125 11.96 9.41 -1.62
CA LEU A 125 12.73 8.22 -1.95
C LEU A 125 13.83 8.53 -2.98
N GLN A 126 13.49 9.24 -4.06
CA GLN A 126 14.45 9.64 -5.09
C GLN A 126 15.56 10.57 -4.57
N ALA A 127 15.29 11.36 -3.52
CA ALA A 127 16.28 12.25 -2.91
C ALA A 127 17.29 11.52 -2.00
N CYS A 128 17.11 10.23 -1.73
CA CYS A 128 18.01 9.46 -0.88
C CYS A 128 19.31 9.10 -1.63
N GLU A 129 20.48 9.44 -1.08
CA GLU A 129 21.79 9.17 -1.72
C GLU A 129 22.06 7.67 -2.00
N LYS A 130 21.41 6.77 -1.24
CA LYS A 130 21.50 5.31 -1.43
C LYS A 130 20.60 4.80 -2.57
N VAL A 131 19.80 5.65 -3.21
CA VAL A 131 18.81 5.29 -4.24
C VAL A 131 19.26 5.79 -5.61
N ASP A 132 19.20 4.92 -6.60
CA ASP A 132 19.33 5.28 -8.01
C ASP A 132 18.01 5.89 -8.49
N ASP A 133 17.96 7.21 -8.63
CA ASP A 133 16.75 7.96 -8.95
C ASP A 133 16.16 7.64 -10.34
N GLN A 134 16.95 7.06 -11.24
CA GLN A 134 16.52 6.59 -12.56
C GLN A 134 15.88 5.18 -12.53
N SER A 135 15.98 4.49 -11.39
CA SER A 135 15.54 3.10 -11.21
C SER A 135 14.52 2.99 -10.06
N CYS A 136 13.58 3.93 -10.01
CA CYS A 136 12.51 3.96 -9.01
C CYS A 136 11.19 3.38 -9.54
N PHE A 137 10.50 2.62 -8.70
CA PHE A 137 9.23 1.97 -9.02
C PHE A 137 8.17 2.25 -7.96
N LEU A 138 6.90 2.02 -8.28
CA LEU A 138 5.79 2.01 -7.31
C LEU A 138 5.26 0.59 -7.12
N ILE A 139 4.99 0.20 -5.86
CA ILE A 139 4.16 -0.96 -5.53
C ILE A 139 2.82 -0.46 -5.02
N GLY A 140 1.78 -0.59 -5.83
CA GLY A 140 0.41 -0.22 -5.48
C GLY A 140 -0.38 -1.41 -4.96
N TYR A 141 -0.77 -1.39 -3.67
CA TYR A 141 -1.58 -2.43 -3.05
C TYR A 141 -3.05 -2.00 -2.90
N SER A 142 -3.98 -2.79 -3.43
CA SER A 142 -5.43 -2.49 -3.37
C SER A 142 -5.78 -1.08 -3.88
N GLU A 143 -6.08 -0.12 -3.00
CA GLU A 143 -6.32 1.31 -3.37
C GLU A 143 -5.09 1.92 -4.06
N GLY A 144 -3.89 1.53 -3.62
CA GLY A 144 -2.63 1.88 -4.29
C GLY A 144 -2.56 1.40 -5.74
N GLY A 145 -3.31 0.37 -6.10
CA GLY A 145 -3.46 -0.10 -7.48
C GLY A 145 -4.23 0.87 -8.40
N ILE A 146 -4.98 1.82 -7.82
CA ILE A 146 -5.62 2.93 -8.55
C ILE A 146 -4.67 4.14 -8.59
N LEU A 147 -4.01 4.44 -7.46
CA LEU A 147 -3.12 5.59 -7.31
C LEU A 147 -1.85 5.47 -8.17
N ALA A 148 -1.21 4.29 -8.19
CA ALA A 148 0.06 4.09 -8.88
C ALA A 148 -0.01 4.32 -10.41
N PRO A 149 -1.01 3.82 -11.15
CA PRO A 149 -1.18 4.15 -12.57
C PRO A 149 -1.37 5.64 -12.85
N ILE A 150 -2.11 6.35 -11.98
CA ILE A 150 -2.32 7.81 -12.12
C ILE A 150 -0.97 8.51 -12.00
N ILE A 151 -0.21 8.23 -10.95
CA ILE A 151 1.12 8.83 -10.73
C ILE A 151 2.07 8.49 -11.88
N ALA A 152 2.11 7.24 -12.33
CA ALA A 152 2.96 6.81 -13.43
C ALA A 152 2.61 7.46 -14.77
N SER A 153 1.34 7.83 -14.98
CA SER A 153 0.93 8.57 -16.19
C SER A 153 1.38 10.03 -16.22
N GLU A 154 1.80 10.57 -15.07
CA GLU A 154 2.21 11.95 -14.87
C GLU A 154 3.73 12.12 -14.72
N ARG A 155 4.49 11.00 -14.70
CA ARG A 155 5.90 10.96 -14.31
C ARG A 155 6.71 10.14 -15.32
N ASP A 156 7.63 10.81 -16.00
CA ASP A 156 8.54 10.18 -16.97
C ASP A 156 9.81 9.58 -16.32
N ASP A 157 9.99 9.78 -15.01
CA ASP A 157 11.16 9.38 -14.23
C ASP A 157 10.90 8.16 -13.33
N LEU A 158 9.82 7.42 -13.61
CA LEU A 158 9.54 6.11 -13.01
C LEU A 158 9.97 5.00 -13.96
N ALA A 159 10.72 4.02 -13.45
CA ALA A 159 11.12 2.83 -14.19
C ALA A 159 9.95 1.84 -14.37
N GLY A 160 8.90 1.93 -13.55
CA GLY A 160 7.68 1.15 -13.71
C GLY A 160 6.80 1.08 -12.47
N ILE A 161 5.72 0.31 -12.56
CA ILE A 161 4.80 0.03 -11.44
C ILE A 161 4.49 -1.46 -11.32
N VAL A 162 4.22 -1.89 -10.10
CA VAL A 162 3.72 -3.23 -9.74
C VAL A 162 2.39 -3.05 -9.02
N ILE A 163 1.34 -3.74 -9.49
CA ILE A 163 0.01 -3.68 -8.88
C ILE A 163 -0.29 -5.01 -8.20
N ILE A 164 -0.59 -4.97 -6.90
CA ILE A 164 -0.91 -6.13 -6.09
C ILE A 164 -2.34 -5.96 -5.56
N ALA A 165 -3.19 -6.97 -5.77
CA ALA A 165 -4.60 -6.95 -5.33
C ALA A 165 -5.39 -5.69 -5.78
N GLY A 166 -4.98 -5.06 -6.90
CA GLY A 166 -5.66 -3.88 -7.45
C GLY A 166 -7.01 -4.21 -8.10
N ALA A 167 -7.81 -3.18 -8.31
CA ALA A 167 -9.10 -3.28 -8.99
C ALA A 167 -8.93 -3.80 -10.43
N ALA A 168 -9.50 -4.98 -10.72
CA ALA A 168 -9.56 -5.54 -12.08
C ALA A 168 -10.90 -5.21 -12.79
N ARG A 169 -11.81 -4.53 -12.09
CA ARG A 169 -13.18 -4.20 -12.52
C ARG A 169 -13.46 -2.73 -12.23
N SER A 170 -14.51 -2.20 -12.83
CA SER A 170 -14.95 -0.84 -12.57
C SER A 170 -15.32 -0.66 -11.09
N LEU A 171 -15.11 0.56 -10.58
CA LEU A 171 -15.30 0.85 -9.15
C LEU A 171 -16.76 0.64 -8.73
N ASP A 172 -17.73 0.95 -9.59
CA ASP A 172 -19.15 0.67 -9.36
C ASP A 172 -19.41 -0.83 -9.13
N ALA A 173 -18.81 -1.69 -9.96
CA ALA A 173 -18.97 -3.13 -9.84
C ALA A 173 -18.36 -3.69 -8.54
N ILE A 174 -17.24 -3.10 -8.11
CA ILE A 174 -16.57 -3.47 -6.86
C ILE A 174 -17.39 -3.00 -5.64
N ILE A 175 -17.86 -1.76 -5.64
CA ILE A 175 -18.67 -1.20 -4.54
C ILE A 175 -19.96 -2.00 -4.37
N ARG A 176 -20.67 -2.30 -5.46
CA ARG A 176 -21.90 -3.11 -5.44
C ARG A 176 -21.65 -4.48 -4.80
N GLU A 177 -20.57 -5.14 -5.20
CA GLU A 177 -20.21 -6.43 -4.64
C GLU A 177 -19.86 -6.34 -3.14
N GLN A 178 -19.15 -5.30 -2.71
CA GLN A 178 -18.83 -5.07 -1.30
C GLN A 178 -20.07 -4.77 -0.47
N VAL A 179 -20.95 -3.88 -0.94
CA VAL A 179 -22.22 -3.54 -0.29
C VAL A 179 -23.10 -4.77 -0.17
N GLU A 180 -23.22 -5.57 -1.21
CA GLU A 180 -24.00 -6.82 -1.16
C GLU A 180 -23.41 -7.81 -0.15
N ARG A 181 -22.09 -8.00 -0.13
CA ARG A 181 -21.41 -8.86 0.85
C ARG A 181 -21.64 -8.39 2.28
N LEU A 182 -21.55 -7.08 2.53
CA LEU A 182 -21.84 -6.47 3.83
C LEU A 182 -23.29 -6.70 4.24
N ASN A 183 -24.24 -6.41 3.37
CA ASN A 183 -25.68 -6.61 3.60
C ASN A 183 -26.01 -8.08 3.91
N ARG A 184 -25.43 -9.01 3.13
CA ARG A 184 -25.55 -10.45 3.35
C ARG A 184 -24.95 -10.87 4.70
N SER A 185 -23.77 -10.36 5.05
CA SER A 185 -23.14 -10.64 6.36
C SER A 185 -23.91 -10.05 7.54
N SER A 186 -24.68 -8.99 7.30
CA SER A 186 -25.56 -8.34 8.28
C SER A 186 -26.91 -9.05 8.43
N GLY A 187 -27.15 -10.15 7.70
CA GLY A 187 -28.34 -10.98 7.82
C GLY A 187 -29.52 -10.56 6.93
N MET A 188 -29.31 -9.70 5.93
CA MET A 188 -30.37 -9.36 4.96
C MET A 188 -30.79 -10.59 4.14
N SER A 189 -32.10 -10.73 3.88
CA SER A 189 -32.65 -11.81 3.07
C SER A 189 -32.37 -11.58 1.57
N GLU A 190 -32.45 -12.64 0.75
CA GLU A 190 -32.28 -12.51 -0.71
C GLU A 190 -33.27 -11.52 -1.34
N GLU A 191 -34.49 -11.43 -0.82
CA GLU A 191 -35.50 -10.48 -1.31
C GLU A 191 -35.08 -9.02 -1.06
N GLN A 192 -34.49 -8.76 0.12
CA GLN A 192 -33.96 -7.43 0.45
C GLN A 192 -32.73 -7.09 -0.40
N LEU A 193 -31.83 -8.05 -0.63
CA LEU A 193 -30.65 -7.87 -1.48
C LEU A 193 -31.05 -7.58 -2.93
N GLN A 194 -32.05 -8.28 -3.45
CA GLN A 194 -32.58 -8.06 -4.81
C GLN A 194 -33.19 -6.67 -4.95
N THR A 195 -33.94 -6.22 -3.94
CA THR A 195 -34.50 -4.85 -3.91
C THR A 195 -33.40 -3.79 -3.90
N THR A 196 -32.33 -3.98 -3.12
CA THR A 196 -31.19 -3.05 -3.10
C THR A 196 -30.49 -2.99 -4.45
N ARG A 197 -30.24 -4.13 -5.11
CA ARG A 197 -29.63 -4.17 -6.45
C ARG A 197 -30.47 -3.41 -7.49
N GLU A 198 -31.79 -3.61 -7.48
CA GLU A 198 -32.71 -2.93 -8.40
C GLU A 198 -32.74 -1.42 -8.18
N GLN A 199 -32.68 -0.97 -6.93
CA GLN A 199 -32.54 0.45 -6.59
C GLN A 199 -31.22 1.02 -7.10
N GLU A 200 -30.09 0.33 -6.90
CA GLU A 200 -28.78 0.77 -7.38
C GLU A 200 -28.71 0.86 -8.91
N ASP A 201 -29.33 -0.08 -9.63
CA ASP A 201 -29.41 -0.07 -11.10
C ASP A 201 -30.22 1.12 -11.62
N GLN A 202 -31.27 1.53 -10.90
CA GLN A 202 -32.08 2.69 -11.24
C GLN A 202 -31.34 4.03 -11.08
N TYR A 203 -30.34 4.12 -10.19
CA TYR A 203 -29.54 5.35 -9.98
C TYR A 203 -28.39 5.52 -10.97
N LEU A 204 -28.00 4.46 -11.67
CA LEU A 204 -26.81 4.43 -12.53
C LEU A 204 -27.13 4.29 -14.04
N SER A 205 -28.42 4.27 -14.40
CA SER A 205 -28.94 4.32 -15.79
C SER A 205 -29.20 5.75 -16.25
#